data_AF-A0A1W9L6V3-F1
#
_entry.id   AF-A0A1W9L6V3-F1
#
_cell.length_a   1.000
_cell.length_b   1.000
_cell.length_c   1.000
_cell.angle_alpha   90.00
_cell.angle_beta   90.00
_cell.angle_gamma   90.00
#
_symmetry.space_group_name_H-M   'P 1'
#
loop_
_entity.id
_entity.type
_entity.pdbx_description
1 polymer ?
#
loop_
_entity_poly.entity_id
_entity_poly.type
_entity_poly.pdbx_seq_one_letter_code
_entity_poly.pdbx_strand_id
1 'polypeptide(L)'
;MVYVIDSHGNPLMPTQRLGKVHRWLKQGQAIVVASSKQELLSAEIHLRTDVSTKLTERRMYRRNRRNRLRYREPYSFAKLIDSKTKALFCESIGNSLGNVVDLSALAELAHAHGLPLIVDNTVPTPYLCRP
;
A
#
# COMPACT_ATOMS: atom_id res chain seq x y z
N MET A 1 29.15 26.67 6.78
CA MET A 1 29.08 25.26 6.31
C MET A 1 28.67 24.42 7.51
N VAL A 2 27.53 23.71 7.44
CA VAL A 2 27.01 22.93 8.59
C VAL A 2 27.61 21.53 8.52
N TYR A 3 28.30 21.11 9.58
CA TYR A 3 28.86 19.77 9.71
C TYR A 3 27.93 18.93 10.57
N VAL A 4 27.72 17.69 10.15
CA VAL A 4 27.00 16.67 10.93
C VAL A 4 28.06 15.65 11.36
N ILE A 5 28.06 15.23 12.62
CA ILE A 5 29.01 14.24 13.15
C ILE A 5 28.27 12.96 13.55
N ASP A 6 28.97 11.82 13.49
CA ASP A 6 28.47 10.54 13.96
C ASP A 6 28.72 10.33 15.47
N SER A 7 28.21 9.21 16.03
CA SER A 7 28.36 8.85 17.44
C SER A 7 29.80 8.54 17.87
N HIS A 8 30.75 8.47 16.93
CA HIS A 8 32.17 8.16 17.16
C HIS A 8 33.07 9.38 16.90
N GLY A 9 32.49 10.56 16.65
CA GLY A 9 33.22 11.81 16.43
C GLY A 9 33.80 11.98 15.03
N ASN A 10 33.47 11.11 14.08
CA ASN A 10 33.95 11.26 12.70
C ASN A 10 33.06 12.25 11.92
N PRO A 11 33.66 13.14 11.12
CA PRO A 11 32.91 14.10 10.32
C PRO A 11 32.19 13.41 9.15
N LEU A 12 30.85 13.39 9.19
CA LEU A 12 30.03 13.09 8.02
C LEU A 12 29.95 14.36 7.17
N MET A 13 30.90 14.49 6.24
CA MET A 13 31.08 15.55 5.23
C MET A 13 29.85 16.43 4.86
N PRO A 14 30.08 17.69 4.45
CA PRO A 14 29.05 18.71 4.32
C PRO A 14 27.99 18.33 3.29
N THR A 15 26.72 18.55 3.62
CA THR A 15 25.60 18.22 2.71
C THR A 15 24.89 19.49 2.26
N GLN A 16 24.77 19.70 0.93
CA GLN A 16 23.87 20.72 0.35
C GLN A 16 22.39 20.34 0.48
N ARG A 17 22.07 19.17 1.07
CA ARG A 17 20.72 18.61 1.15
C ARG A 17 20.03 19.00 2.45
N LEU A 18 19.74 20.30 2.59
CA LEU A 18 19.09 20.92 3.76
C LEU A 18 17.82 20.17 4.23
N GLY A 19 17.02 19.64 3.30
CA GLY A 19 15.79 18.92 3.64
C GLY A 19 16.01 17.58 4.37
N LYS A 20 17.14 16.91 4.14
CA LYS A 20 17.48 15.65 4.83
C LYS A 20 17.89 15.92 6.28
N VAL A 21 18.68 16.97 6.47
CA VAL A 21 19.10 17.46 7.79
C VAL A 21 17.87 17.89 8.62
N HIS A 22 16.96 18.67 8.03
CA HIS A 22 15.75 19.11 8.72
C HIS A 22 14.87 17.93 9.19
N ARG A 23 14.76 16.88 8.37
CA ARG A 23 14.01 15.67 8.74
C ARG A 23 14.65 14.93 9.91
N TRP A 24 15.97 14.80 9.93
CA TRP A 24 16.69 14.17 11.03
C TRP A 24 16.57 14.94 12.34
N LEU A 25 16.62 16.28 12.29
CA LEU A 25 16.33 17.15 13.44
C LEU A 25 14.92 16.93 13.98
N LYS A 26 13.91 16.90 13.10
CA LYS A 26 12.50 16.67 13.50
C LYS A 26 12.27 15.28 14.10
N GLN A 27 13.08 14.29 13.73
CA GLN A 27 12.98 12.90 14.21
C GLN A 27 13.86 12.62 15.45
N GLY A 28 14.57 13.62 15.98
CA GLY A 28 15.49 13.45 17.11
C GLY A 28 16.73 12.61 16.78
N GLN A 29 16.98 12.35 15.49
CA GLN A 29 18.13 11.58 15.00
C GLN A 29 19.36 12.46 14.74
N ALA A 30 19.18 13.76 14.82
CA ALA A 30 20.20 14.79 14.82
C ALA A 30 19.75 15.85 15.83
N ILE A 31 20.67 16.51 16.52
CA ILE A 31 20.36 17.73 17.27
C ILE A 31 20.91 18.95 16.50
N VAL A 32 20.73 20.19 16.98
CA VAL A 32 21.61 21.33 16.61
C VAL A 32 22.41 21.79 17.83
N VAL A 33 23.72 21.95 17.75
CA VAL A 33 24.59 22.53 18.77
C VAL A 33 25.30 23.67 18.04
N ALA A 34 25.59 24.72 18.79
CA ALA A 34 26.37 25.88 18.41
C ALA A 34 27.64 25.86 19.28
N SER A 35 28.82 26.15 18.75
CA SER A 35 30.06 26.18 19.50
C SER A 35 30.81 27.44 19.16
N SER A 36 31.21 28.13 20.21
CA SER A 36 32.21 29.20 20.18
C SER A 36 33.65 28.67 20.10
N LYS A 37 33.85 27.36 20.26
CA LYS A 37 35.03 26.50 19.99
C LYS A 37 34.81 25.21 20.81
N GLN A 38 34.98 24.06 20.17
CA GLN A 38 34.70 22.69 20.66
C GLN A 38 33.23 22.25 20.74
N GLU A 39 33.00 21.17 19.99
CA GLU A 39 31.84 20.28 19.85
C GLU A 39 30.44 20.86 19.66
N LEU A 40 29.91 20.44 18.51
CA LEU A 40 28.85 21.10 17.80
C LEU A 40 27.73 20.15 17.40
N LEU A 41 27.64 18.93 17.98
CA LEU A 41 26.40 18.11 18.10
C LEU A 41 26.59 16.62 18.35
N SER A 42 25.90 15.99 19.30
CA SER A 42 25.87 14.52 19.38
C SER A 42 24.48 13.96 19.07
N ALA A 43 24.34 13.12 18.05
CA ALA A 43 23.13 12.34 17.85
C ALA A 43 23.43 10.90 17.49
N GLU A 44 22.61 9.99 18.02
CA GLU A 44 22.78 8.56 17.88
C GLU A 44 22.02 8.05 16.65
N ILE A 45 22.77 7.63 15.61
CA ILE A 45 22.21 7.17 14.34
C ILE A 45 22.06 5.64 14.39
N HIS A 46 20.84 5.18 14.65
CA HIS A 46 20.49 3.77 14.46
C HIS A 46 20.20 3.50 12.98
N LEU A 47 21.16 2.86 12.29
CA LEU A 47 20.96 2.40 10.92
C LEU A 47 19.87 1.35 10.88
N ARG A 48 18.85 1.59 10.06
CA ARG A 48 17.71 0.70 9.91
C ARG A 48 18.11 -0.55 9.11
N THR A 49 18.49 -1.62 9.81
CA THR A 49 18.90 -2.90 9.22
C THR A 49 17.71 -3.77 8.79
N ASP A 50 16.50 -3.44 9.24
CA ASP A 50 15.27 -4.23 9.01
C ASP A 50 14.62 -4.04 7.63
N VAL A 51 15.16 -3.17 6.78
CA VAL A 51 14.52 -2.79 5.49
C VAL A 51 14.40 -4.00 4.56
N SER A 52 15.45 -4.82 4.47
CA SER A 52 15.44 -6.03 3.64
C SER A 52 14.37 -7.02 4.12
N THR A 53 14.28 -7.21 5.43
CA THR A 53 13.28 -8.07 6.07
C THR A 53 11.86 -7.55 5.80
N LYS A 54 11.62 -6.24 6.00
CA LYS A 54 10.33 -5.61 5.73
C LYS A 54 9.92 -5.67 4.26
N LEU A 55 10.87 -5.55 3.33
CA LEU A 55 10.60 -5.71 1.89
C LEU A 55 10.26 -7.16 1.54
N THR A 56 10.94 -8.12 2.18
CA THR A 56 10.69 -9.56 2.01
C THR A 56 9.33 -9.96 2.57
N GLU A 57 8.99 -9.52 3.79
CA GLU A 57 7.66 -9.68 4.39
C GLU A 57 6.59 -9.06 3.49
N ARG A 58 6.79 -7.82 3.02
CA ARG A 58 5.83 -7.15 2.11
C ARG A 58 5.64 -7.93 0.81
N ARG A 59 6.70 -8.55 0.27
CA ARG A 59 6.63 -9.45 -0.89
C ARG A 59 5.87 -10.73 -0.55
N MET A 60 6.11 -11.34 0.60
CA MET A 60 5.38 -12.53 1.08
C MET A 60 3.90 -12.23 1.32
N TYR A 61 3.55 -11.14 2.00
CA TYR A 61 2.15 -10.70 2.19
C TYR A 61 1.43 -10.51 0.86
N ARG A 62 2.09 -9.91 -0.15
CA ARG A 62 1.53 -9.79 -1.50
C ARG A 62 1.29 -11.15 -2.15
N ARG A 63 2.21 -12.10 -2.00
CA ARG A 63 2.10 -13.46 -2.54
C ARG A 63 1.01 -14.27 -1.83
N ASN A 64 0.94 -14.21 -0.51
CA ASN A 64 -0.08 -14.90 0.29
C ASN A 64 -1.47 -14.34 0.06
N ARG A 65 -1.60 -13.02 -0.16
CA ARG A 65 -2.87 -12.42 -0.59
C ARG A 65 -3.29 -12.90 -1.98
N ARG A 66 -2.33 -13.26 -2.84
CA ARG A 66 -2.56 -13.80 -4.18
C ARG A 66 -2.98 -15.28 -4.21
N ASN A 67 -2.67 -16.07 -3.19
CA ASN A 67 -3.01 -17.50 -3.16
C ASN A 67 -4.38 -17.80 -2.53
N ARG A 68 -5.13 -16.78 -2.12
CA ARG A 68 -6.46 -16.96 -1.57
C ARG A 68 -7.47 -16.94 -2.72
N LEU A 69 -7.70 -18.11 -3.33
CA LEU A 69 -8.87 -18.38 -4.17
C LEU A 69 -10.11 -18.24 -3.29
N ARG A 70 -10.57 -16.99 -3.10
CA ARG A 70 -11.79 -16.71 -2.36
C ARG A 70 -12.93 -16.79 -3.36
N TYR A 71 -13.47 -17.98 -3.54
CA TYR A 71 -14.86 -18.07 -3.97
C TYR A 71 -15.70 -17.34 -2.91
N ARG A 72 -16.36 -16.26 -3.30
CA ARG A 72 -17.33 -15.57 -2.45
C ARG A 72 -18.71 -15.96 -2.96
N GLU A 73 -19.48 -16.61 -2.10
CA GLU A 73 -20.90 -16.86 -2.29
C GLU A 73 -21.60 -15.56 -2.75
N PRO A 74 -22.19 -15.50 -3.95
CA PRO A 74 -22.81 -14.29 -4.50
C PRO A 74 -23.88 -13.70 -3.56
N TYR A 75 -24.67 -14.55 -2.92
CA TYR A 75 -25.71 -14.11 -1.97
C TYR A 75 -25.17 -13.46 -0.70
N SER A 76 -23.87 -13.62 -0.38
CA SER A 76 -23.27 -12.95 0.77
C SER A 76 -23.24 -11.42 0.64
N PHE A 77 -23.42 -10.88 -0.57
CA PHE A 77 -23.51 -9.44 -0.83
C PHE A 77 -24.89 -8.84 -0.51
N ALA A 78 -25.96 -9.64 -0.46
CA ALA A 78 -27.33 -9.15 -0.25
C ALA A 78 -27.45 -8.30 1.03
N LYS A 79 -26.79 -8.72 2.11
CA LYS A 79 -26.77 -8.00 3.39
C LYS A 79 -26.02 -6.66 3.36
N LEU A 80 -25.25 -6.38 2.31
CA LEU A 80 -24.50 -5.14 2.13
C LEU A 80 -25.26 -4.13 1.26
N ILE A 81 -26.35 -4.56 0.61
CA ILE A 81 -27.17 -3.70 -0.23
C ILE A 81 -28.08 -2.86 0.67
N ASP A 82 -28.05 -1.55 0.47
CA ASP A 82 -28.83 -0.56 1.22
C ASP A 82 -29.46 0.49 0.30
N SER A 83 -30.19 1.45 0.88
CA SER A 83 -30.86 2.54 0.14
C SER A 83 -29.91 3.47 -0.63
N LYS A 84 -28.62 3.46 -0.28
CA LYS A 84 -27.58 4.24 -0.96
C LYS A 84 -26.95 3.49 -2.11
N THR A 85 -27.09 2.17 -2.16
CA THR A 85 -26.56 1.32 -3.23
C THR A 85 -27.24 1.67 -4.56
N LYS A 86 -26.46 1.87 -5.62
CA LYS A 86 -26.95 2.28 -6.96
C LYS A 86 -26.64 1.30 -8.09
N ALA A 87 -25.70 0.39 -7.86
CA ALA A 87 -25.32 -0.66 -8.80
C ALA A 87 -24.54 -1.74 -8.07
N LEU A 88 -24.50 -2.94 -8.65
CA LEU A 88 -23.46 -3.93 -8.35
C LEU A 88 -22.37 -3.84 -9.42
N PHE A 89 -21.12 -4.07 -9.01
CA PHE A 89 -19.96 -4.05 -9.89
C PHE A 89 -19.11 -5.30 -9.67
N CYS A 90 -18.65 -5.93 -10.75
CA CYS A 90 -17.67 -7.02 -10.69
C CYS A 90 -16.74 -7.03 -11.89
N GLU A 91 -15.56 -7.63 -11.71
CA GLU A 91 -14.71 -8.08 -12.82
C GLU A 91 -15.10 -9.51 -13.20
N SER A 92 -15.31 -9.81 -14.49
CA SER A 92 -15.64 -11.18 -14.94
C SER A 92 -14.53 -12.17 -14.57
N ILE A 93 -13.28 -11.73 -14.67
CA ILE A 93 -12.08 -12.39 -14.14
C ILE A 93 -11.26 -11.37 -13.34
N GLY A 94 -11.16 -11.57 -12.03
CA GLY A 94 -10.52 -10.61 -11.12
C GLY A 94 -9.00 -10.48 -11.35
N ASN A 95 -8.52 -9.26 -11.57
CA ASN A 95 -7.10 -8.96 -11.71
C ASN A 95 -6.48 -8.60 -10.34
N SER A 96 -5.43 -9.28 -9.83
CA SER A 96 -4.44 -10.17 -10.46
C SER A 96 -4.60 -11.65 -10.08
N LEU A 97 -5.75 -12.01 -9.52
CA LEU A 97 -6.00 -13.30 -8.88
C LEU A 97 -6.56 -14.36 -9.81
N GLY A 98 -7.14 -13.96 -10.94
CA GLY A 98 -7.79 -14.86 -11.89
C GLY A 98 -9.07 -15.51 -11.37
N ASN A 99 -9.67 -14.99 -10.29
CA ASN A 99 -10.92 -15.54 -9.78
C ASN A 99 -12.07 -15.24 -10.75
N VAL A 100 -12.87 -16.26 -11.08
CA VAL A 100 -14.04 -16.14 -11.94
C VAL A 100 -15.27 -15.81 -11.10
N VAL A 101 -16.06 -14.84 -11.55
CA VAL A 101 -17.32 -14.45 -10.88
C VAL A 101 -18.49 -15.21 -11.49
N ASP A 102 -19.44 -15.62 -10.63
CA ASP A 102 -20.74 -16.12 -11.07
C ASP A 102 -21.63 -14.93 -11.48
N LEU A 103 -21.61 -14.62 -12.78
CA LEU A 103 -22.33 -13.48 -13.35
C LEU A 103 -23.85 -13.67 -13.24
N SER A 104 -24.36 -14.89 -13.42
CA SER A 104 -25.79 -15.19 -13.37
C SER A 104 -26.34 -14.93 -11.97
N ALA A 105 -25.71 -15.49 -10.94
CA ALA A 105 -26.15 -15.28 -9.57
C ALA A 105 -26.05 -13.81 -9.13
N LEU A 106 -25.02 -13.09 -9.61
CA LEU A 106 -24.86 -11.68 -9.30
C LEU A 106 -25.90 -10.81 -10.03
N ALA A 107 -26.28 -11.17 -11.26
CA ALA A 107 -27.32 -10.52 -12.04
C ALA A 107 -28.70 -10.74 -11.40
N GLU A 108 -29.01 -11.96 -10.97
CA GLU A 108 -30.23 -12.26 -10.21
C GLU A 108 -30.33 -11.42 -8.94
N LEU A 109 -29.24 -11.34 -8.17
CA LEU A 109 -29.18 -10.51 -6.96
C LEU A 109 -29.38 -9.03 -7.28
N ALA A 110 -28.71 -8.51 -8.31
CA ALA A 110 -28.85 -7.11 -8.72
C ALA A 110 -30.31 -6.78 -9.09
N HIS A 111 -30.91 -7.60 -9.95
CA HIS A 111 -32.28 -7.41 -10.42
C HIS A 111 -33.31 -7.58 -9.31
N ALA A 112 -33.11 -8.51 -8.37
CA ALA A 112 -33.97 -8.68 -7.20
C ALA A 112 -34.02 -7.42 -6.31
N HIS A 113 -32.96 -6.60 -6.32
CA HIS A 113 -32.89 -5.33 -5.62
C HIS A 113 -33.16 -4.10 -6.50
N GLY A 114 -33.56 -4.28 -7.76
CA GLY A 114 -33.81 -3.19 -8.70
C GLY A 114 -32.54 -2.41 -9.08
N LEU A 115 -31.38 -3.05 -9.00
CA LEU A 115 -30.07 -2.45 -9.30
C LEU A 115 -29.53 -2.97 -10.63
N PRO A 116 -28.79 -2.14 -11.39
CA PRO A 116 -28.01 -2.60 -12.53
C PRO A 116 -26.77 -3.37 -12.06
N LEU A 117 -26.33 -4.33 -12.88
CA LEU A 117 -25.02 -4.97 -12.77
C LEU A 117 -24.07 -4.41 -13.82
N ILE A 118 -22.90 -3.94 -13.40
CA ILE A 118 -21.82 -3.46 -14.26
C ILE A 118 -20.68 -4.49 -14.21
N VAL A 119 -20.29 -5.00 -15.38
CA VAL A 119 -19.24 -6.02 -15.49
C VAL A 119 -18.02 -5.45 -16.22
N ASP A 120 -16.88 -5.41 -15.54
CA ASP A 120 -15.59 -5.19 -16.17
C ASP A 120 -15.14 -6.49 -16.84
N ASN A 121 -15.17 -6.48 -18.17
CA ASN A 121 -14.84 -7.62 -19.02
C ASN A 121 -13.47 -7.48 -19.72
N THR A 122 -12.57 -6.68 -19.15
CA THR A 122 -11.27 -6.36 -19.77
C THR A 122 -10.39 -7.59 -19.97
N VAL A 123 -10.34 -8.51 -18.99
CA VAL A 123 -9.43 -9.67 -19.01
C VAL A 123 -9.80 -10.71 -20.08
N PRO A 124 -11.03 -11.26 -20.13
CA PRO A 124 -11.38 -12.27 -21.13
C PRO A 124 -11.71 -11.67 -22.50
N THR A 125 -12.01 -10.36 -22.59
CA THR A 125 -12.51 -9.68 -23.79
C THR A 125 -13.92 -10.15 -24.22
N PRO A 126 -14.63 -9.37 -25.07
CA PRO A 126 -15.95 -9.76 -25.59
C PRO A 126 -15.95 -11.04 -26.44
N TYR A 127 -14.78 -11.49 -26.91
CA TYR A 127 -14.67 -12.72 -27.70
C TYR A 127 -14.89 -13.96 -26.83
N LEU A 128 -14.38 -13.97 -25.59
CA LEU A 128 -14.45 -15.14 -24.70
C LEU A 128 -15.57 -15.07 -23.67
N CYS A 129 -16.00 -13.86 -23.29
CA CYS A 129 -17.06 -13.67 -22.31
C CYS A 129 -18.00 -12.56 -22.76
N ARG A 130 -19.32 -12.81 -22.71
CA ARG A 130 -20.37 -11.85 -23.07
C ARG A 130 -21.32 -11.72 -21.87
N PRO A 131 -20.98 -10.85 -20.91
CA PRO A 131 -21.76 -10.62 -19.70
C PRO A 131 -23.17 -10.09 -19.99
#